data_AF-A0AAD5TDS2-F1
#
_entry.id   AF-A0AAD5TDS2-F1
#
_cell.length_a   1.000
_cell.length_b   1.000
_cell.length_c   1.000
_cell.angle_alpha   90.00
_cell.angle_beta   90.00
_cell.angle_gamma   90.00
#
_symmetry.space_group_name_H-M   'P 1'
#
loop_
_entity.id
_entity.type
_entity.pdbx_description
1 polymer ?
#
loop_
_entity_poly.entity_id
_entity_poly.type
_entity_poly.pdbx_seq_one_letter_code
_entity_poly.pdbx_strand_id
1 'polypeptide(L)'
;MTVLPTPSTFADGAAYRIEDARSSVAVSLPVPHGFDPRNRTGDKVDIRTQQLLVCVDGEDRLKGWLFAPIDPHKSLYDLQTDAQSGLRVLTIHLEKVPRDEFKMDDLMDMPTFPLLFASGFDTPAPLPKNAVLDDMDPHSVFLLAEFLLLRLRAAKRALEMYEKAARRGSVKACLKLAAWHHVGSEVEPAIPVKQDALAAHQYHQQAADLGHAEACLHVSYWFAPPTEGVEPASPRDREPDYPAAIAYCEKARDCSIAHNAAKSDLVRIALWRAGNLLRAPTNPDAATSTNVKKAFECFSAVANTFDDPLSQWTVAIYHIWGFGTPQDVAGGVALLRKARTSDPALGMPPGLEGLDDAGLDVLVQVEAQAREHTAAEPGKVLDVEGLVTIAKEVVAEAGGSDGAKEAIKAALDDVAMTVVKVATIGEDVPEPAEKRKSKKRAKKALARPSAVELAVGASVVAAVGIAIWMWAKGRRV
;
A
#
# COMPACT_ATOMS: atom_id res chain seq x y z
N MET A 1 -0.78 -12.93 -19.13
CA MET A 1 -0.66 -11.61 -18.48
C MET A 1 -1.67 -10.69 -19.13
N THR A 2 -2.77 -10.39 -18.46
CA THR A 2 -3.70 -9.33 -18.86
C THR A 2 -2.93 -8.01 -18.77
N VAL A 3 -2.75 -7.32 -19.91
CA VAL A 3 -2.13 -5.99 -19.94
C VAL A 3 -3.07 -5.05 -19.19
N LEU A 4 -2.63 -4.53 -18.04
CA LEU A 4 -3.40 -3.53 -17.30
C LEU A 4 -3.57 -2.29 -18.20
N PRO A 5 -4.75 -1.65 -18.21
CA PRO A 5 -4.98 -0.46 -19.00
C PRO A 5 -4.01 0.65 -18.59
N THR A 6 -3.48 1.40 -19.55
CA THR A 6 -2.59 2.54 -19.26
C THR A 6 -3.34 3.54 -18.38
N PRO A 7 -2.75 3.98 -17.25
CA PRO A 7 -3.42 4.91 -16.35
C PRO A 7 -3.71 6.22 -17.06
N SER A 8 -4.89 6.75 -16.80
CA SER A 8 -5.36 8.04 -17.33
C SER A 8 -4.89 9.24 -16.51
N THR A 9 -4.12 9.02 -15.45
CA THR A 9 -3.63 10.03 -14.52
C THR A 9 -2.17 9.76 -14.18
N PHE A 10 -1.48 10.78 -13.69
CA PHE A 10 -0.20 10.60 -13.01
C PHE A 10 -0.40 9.96 -11.64
N ALA A 11 0.70 9.45 -11.05
CA ALA A 11 0.67 8.80 -9.73
C ALA A 11 0.13 9.70 -8.61
N ASP A 12 0.27 11.03 -8.74
CA ASP A 12 -0.29 12.04 -7.82
C ASP A 12 -1.78 12.35 -8.09
N GLY A 13 -2.45 11.56 -8.93
CA GLY A 13 -3.86 11.73 -9.30
C GLY A 13 -4.15 12.91 -10.23
N ALA A 14 -3.12 13.58 -10.76
CA ALA A 14 -3.29 14.65 -11.74
C ALA A 14 -3.66 14.09 -13.12
N ALA A 15 -4.68 14.67 -13.77
CA ALA A 15 -5.03 14.32 -15.15
C ALA A 15 -4.03 14.88 -16.17
N TYR A 16 -3.47 16.06 -15.88
CA TYR A 16 -2.42 16.71 -16.65
C TYR A 16 -1.55 17.58 -15.73
N ARG A 17 -0.37 18.01 -16.22
CA ARG A 17 0.55 18.93 -15.54
C ARG A 17 0.75 20.17 -16.41
N ILE A 18 0.98 21.31 -15.76
CA ILE A 18 1.21 22.59 -16.43
C ILE A 18 2.53 23.15 -15.92
N GLU A 19 3.43 23.46 -16.84
CA GLU A 19 4.66 24.21 -16.59
C GLU A 19 4.54 25.57 -17.29
N ASP A 20 4.37 26.62 -16.50
CA ASP A 20 4.12 27.97 -17.00
C ASP A 20 5.39 28.83 -16.95
N ALA A 21 5.89 29.26 -18.10
CA ALA A 21 7.02 30.16 -18.25
C ALA A 21 6.58 31.52 -18.82
N ARG A 22 7.49 32.51 -18.85
CA ARG A 22 7.15 33.87 -19.30
C ARG A 22 6.62 33.92 -20.74
N SER A 23 7.20 33.15 -21.64
CA SER A 23 6.90 33.15 -23.09
C SER A 23 6.29 31.85 -23.62
N SER A 24 6.17 30.81 -22.79
CA SER A 24 5.71 29.49 -23.21
C SER A 24 5.02 28.76 -22.07
N VAL A 25 4.22 27.75 -22.41
CA VAL A 25 3.66 26.80 -21.45
C VAL A 25 3.76 25.38 -22.00
N ALA A 26 4.15 24.43 -21.16
CA ALA A 26 4.02 23.02 -21.45
C ALA A 26 2.82 22.41 -20.72
N VAL A 27 2.04 21.59 -21.44
CA VAL A 27 0.93 20.81 -20.88
C VAL A 27 1.23 19.33 -21.12
N SER A 28 1.37 18.57 -20.04
CA SER A 28 1.75 17.15 -20.11
C SER A 28 0.63 16.26 -19.58
N LEU A 29 0.30 15.18 -20.28
CA LEU A 29 -0.69 14.18 -19.83
C LEU A 29 -0.31 12.76 -20.26
N PRO A 30 -0.63 11.72 -19.46
CA PRO A 30 -0.42 10.33 -19.85
C PRO A 30 -1.40 9.93 -20.96
N VAL A 31 -0.88 9.15 -21.92
CA VAL A 31 -1.63 8.62 -23.06
C VAL A 31 -1.29 7.14 -23.26
N PRO A 32 -2.20 6.32 -23.86
CA PRO A 32 -1.91 4.93 -24.17
C PRO A 32 -0.69 4.77 -25.09
N HIS A 33 0.01 3.63 -25.00
CA HIS A 33 1.12 3.34 -25.91
C HIS A 33 0.72 3.37 -27.39
N GLY A 34 -0.53 3.06 -27.72
CA GLY A 34 -1.08 3.12 -29.08
C GLY A 34 -1.52 4.50 -29.56
N PHE A 35 -1.37 5.55 -28.73
CA PHE A 35 -1.79 6.90 -29.10
C PHE A 35 -0.99 7.42 -30.30
N ASP A 36 -1.67 7.71 -31.40
CA ASP A 36 -1.04 8.25 -32.61
C ASP A 36 -1.99 9.23 -33.33
N PRO A 37 -1.89 10.54 -33.04
CA PRO A 37 -2.80 11.54 -33.62
C PRO A 37 -2.60 11.76 -35.13
N ARG A 38 -1.58 11.16 -35.75
CA ARG A 38 -1.33 11.28 -37.20
C ARG A 38 -1.97 10.15 -37.99
N ASN A 39 -1.96 8.94 -37.44
CA ASN A 39 -2.34 7.73 -38.18
C ASN A 39 -3.55 7.01 -37.61
N ARG A 40 -3.88 7.21 -36.33
CA ARG A 40 -4.97 6.49 -35.66
C ARG A 40 -6.24 7.32 -35.64
N THR A 41 -7.30 6.76 -36.19
CA THR A 41 -8.62 7.39 -36.18
C THR A 41 -9.14 7.48 -34.74
N GLY A 42 -9.52 8.69 -34.29
CA GLY A 42 -9.99 8.95 -32.93
C GLY A 42 -8.95 9.63 -32.02
N ASP A 43 -7.67 9.54 -32.37
CA ASP A 43 -6.61 10.29 -31.69
C ASP A 43 -6.44 11.65 -32.38
N LYS A 44 -6.45 12.74 -31.61
CA LYS A 44 -6.32 14.10 -32.16
C LYS A 44 -5.63 15.04 -31.18
N VAL A 45 -4.76 15.89 -31.70
CA VAL A 45 -4.25 17.09 -31.00
C VAL A 45 -4.56 18.30 -31.87
N ASP A 46 -5.48 19.15 -31.44
CA ASP A 46 -5.90 20.37 -32.14
C ASP A 46 -5.52 21.58 -31.28
N ILE A 47 -4.56 22.37 -31.78
CA ILE A 47 -4.03 23.57 -31.13
C ILE A 47 -4.52 24.77 -31.92
N ARG A 48 -5.23 25.68 -31.26
CA ARG A 48 -5.71 26.94 -31.84
C ARG A 48 -5.33 28.09 -30.91
N THR A 49 -5.44 29.32 -31.43
CA THR A 49 -5.01 30.54 -30.73
C THR A 49 -5.46 30.63 -29.26
N GLN A 50 -6.64 30.13 -28.92
CA GLN A 50 -7.14 30.11 -27.53
C GLN A 50 -7.82 28.79 -27.17
N GLN A 51 -7.63 27.73 -27.94
CA GLN A 51 -8.30 26.44 -27.69
C GLN A 51 -7.30 25.30 -27.78
N LEU A 52 -7.45 24.35 -26.87
CA LEU A 52 -6.73 23.09 -26.90
C LEU A 52 -7.71 21.93 -26.82
N LEU A 53 -7.58 20.99 -27.74
CA LEU A 53 -8.33 19.74 -27.75
C LEU A 53 -7.36 18.56 -27.94
N VAL A 54 -7.45 17.61 -27.03
CA VAL A 54 -6.79 16.30 -27.11
C VAL A 54 -7.88 15.23 -27.02
N CYS A 55 -8.02 14.45 -28.08
CA CYS A 55 -8.88 13.26 -28.10
C CYS A 55 -7.98 12.02 -28.06
N VAL A 56 -8.32 11.04 -27.22
CA VAL A 56 -7.66 9.73 -27.20
C VAL A 56 -8.74 8.67 -27.39
N ASP A 57 -8.55 7.79 -28.36
CA ASP A 57 -9.51 6.72 -28.67
C ASP A 57 -10.94 7.24 -28.93
N GLY A 58 -11.07 8.47 -29.43
CA GLY A 58 -12.35 9.13 -29.69
C GLY A 58 -12.99 9.83 -28.48
N GLU A 59 -12.38 9.77 -27.30
CA GLU A 59 -12.84 10.47 -26.10
C GLU A 59 -12.07 11.78 -25.88
N ASP A 60 -12.79 12.85 -25.51
CA ASP A 60 -12.19 14.15 -25.18
C ASP A 60 -11.43 14.04 -23.83
N ARG A 61 -10.10 13.97 -23.90
CA ARG A 61 -9.22 13.87 -22.72
C ARG A 61 -8.84 15.23 -22.15
N LEU A 62 -8.64 16.19 -23.04
CA LEU A 62 -8.38 17.57 -22.67
C LEU A 62 -9.13 18.45 -23.65
N LYS A 63 -10.00 19.33 -23.16
CA LYS A 63 -10.78 20.22 -24.01
C LYS A 63 -11.09 21.49 -23.27
N GLY A 64 -10.65 22.62 -23.79
CA GLY A 64 -11.01 23.90 -23.21
C GLY A 64 -10.31 25.10 -23.83
N TRP A 65 -10.57 26.25 -23.22
CA TRP A 65 -9.95 27.52 -23.59
C TRP A 65 -8.67 27.78 -22.82
N LEU A 66 -7.76 28.50 -23.46
CA LEU A 66 -6.55 29.03 -22.86
C LEU A 66 -6.82 30.50 -22.49
N PHE A 67 -6.55 30.86 -21.23
CA PHE A 67 -6.73 32.25 -20.75
C PHE A 67 -5.71 33.24 -21.35
N ALA A 68 -4.66 32.72 -21.99
CA ALA A 68 -3.69 33.50 -22.75
C ALA A 68 -3.70 33.03 -24.22
N PRO A 69 -3.65 33.96 -25.19
CA PRO A 69 -3.49 33.60 -26.59
C PRO A 69 -2.14 32.95 -26.83
N ILE A 70 -2.14 31.91 -27.65
CA ILE A 70 -0.95 31.17 -28.08
C ILE A 70 -0.79 31.27 -29.60
N ASP A 71 0.44 31.17 -30.07
CA ASP A 71 0.76 31.07 -31.49
C ASP A 71 0.66 29.59 -31.92
N PRO A 72 -0.39 29.17 -32.65
CA PRO A 72 -0.55 27.78 -33.05
C PRO A 72 0.52 27.33 -34.06
N HIS A 73 1.15 28.26 -34.79
CA HIS A 73 2.17 27.92 -35.80
C HIS A 73 3.53 27.60 -35.18
N LYS A 74 3.79 28.11 -33.97
CA LYS A 74 5.01 27.82 -33.22
C LYS A 74 4.81 26.81 -32.08
N SER A 75 3.55 26.49 -31.78
CA SER A 75 3.20 25.48 -30.79
C SER A 75 3.35 24.08 -31.36
N LEU A 76 3.96 23.18 -30.60
CA LEU A 76 4.31 21.82 -31.02
C LEU A 76 3.79 20.83 -29.98
N TYR A 77 3.77 19.55 -30.32
CA TYR A 77 3.63 18.50 -29.33
C TYR A 77 4.68 17.41 -29.56
N ASP A 78 5.05 16.74 -28.48
CA ASP A 78 5.98 15.62 -28.47
C ASP A 78 5.40 14.44 -27.65
N LEU A 79 5.82 13.23 -28.00
CA LEU A 79 5.41 11.99 -27.35
C LEU A 79 6.64 11.29 -26.80
N GLN A 80 6.79 11.32 -25.48
CA GLN A 80 7.91 10.70 -24.79
C GLN A 80 7.42 9.51 -23.98
N THR A 81 8.29 8.52 -23.79
CA THR A 81 8.04 7.47 -22.78
C THR A 81 8.92 7.79 -21.60
N ASP A 82 8.30 8.05 -20.45
CA ASP A 82 9.05 8.32 -19.23
C ASP A 82 9.87 7.09 -18.86
N ALA A 83 11.18 7.25 -18.66
CA ALA A 83 12.08 6.13 -18.42
C ALA A 83 11.82 5.45 -17.08
N GLN A 84 11.27 6.19 -16.10
CA GLN A 84 11.04 5.68 -14.74
C GLN A 84 9.70 4.96 -14.62
N SER A 85 8.62 5.60 -15.08
CA SER A 85 7.27 5.04 -15.03
C SER A 85 6.89 4.23 -16.26
N GLY A 86 7.68 4.26 -17.34
CA GLY A 86 7.32 3.62 -18.61
C GLY A 86 6.04 4.17 -19.26
N LEU A 87 5.43 5.21 -18.68
CA LEU A 87 4.21 5.82 -19.19
C LEU A 87 4.54 6.63 -20.44
N ARG A 88 3.71 6.48 -21.46
CA ARG A 88 3.77 7.36 -22.62
C ARG A 88 3.07 8.68 -22.26
N VAL A 89 3.79 9.78 -22.41
CA VAL A 89 3.35 11.12 -22.03
C VAL A 89 3.33 11.99 -23.29
N LEU A 90 2.18 12.62 -23.54
CA LEU A 90 2.03 13.68 -24.51
C LEU A 90 2.38 15.00 -23.83
N THR A 91 3.38 15.71 -24.35
CA THR A 91 3.74 17.06 -23.91
C THR A 91 3.45 18.04 -25.03
N ILE A 92 2.61 19.02 -24.76
CA ILE A 92 2.18 20.05 -25.70
C ILE A 92 2.88 21.35 -25.31
N HIS A 93 3.80 21.80 -26.16
CA HIS A 93 4.55 23.04 -25.98
C HIS A 93 3.82 24.18 -26.70
N LEU A 94 3.29 25.12 -25.93
CA LEU A 94 2.51 26.25 -26.41
C LEU A 94 3.34 27.54 -26.31
N GLU A 95 3.52 28.25 -27.41
CA GLU A 95 4.19 29.57 -27.41
C GLU A 95 3.14 30.66 -27.17
N LYS A 96 3.37 31.52 -26.18
CA LYS A 96 2.46 32.64 -25.88
C LYS A 96 2.65 33.75 -26.91
N VAL A 97 1.55 34.36 -27.35
CA VAL A 97 1.65 35.57 -28.19
C VAL A 97 2.28 36.69 -27.36
N PRO A 98 3.32 37.39 -27.87
CA PRO A 98 3.95 38.51 -27.17
C PRO A 98 2.94 39.60 -26.79
N ARG A 99 3.08 40.19 -25.60
CA ARG A 99 2.16 41.23 -25.08
C ARG A 99 1.99 42.41 -26.04
N ASP A 100 3.06 42.73 -26.77
CA ASP A 100 3.17 43.90 -27.64
C ASP A 100 2.33 43.77 -28.92
N GLU A 101 1.96 42.54 -29.29
CA GLU A 101 1.17 42.21 -30.47
C GLU A 101 -0.33 42.06 -30.14
N PHE A 102 -0.69 42.02 -28.85
CA PHE A 102 -2.07 41.84 -28.40
C PHE A 102 -2.68 43.18 -27.96
N LYS A 103 -3.35 43.87 -28.89
CA LYS A 103 -4.17 45.06 -28.58
C LYS A 103 -5.56 44.62 -28.12
N MET A 104 -5.74 44.43 -26.82
CA MET A 104 -7.07 44.45 -26.21
C MET A 104 -7.20 45.78 -25.48
N ASP A 105 -8.05 46.66 -26.00
CA ASP A 105 -8.03 48.10 -25.68
C ASP A 105 -8.41 48.48 -24.24
N ASP A 106 -8.92 47.59 -23.39
CA ASP A 106 -9.42 48.00 -22.06
C ASP A 106 -9.40 46.86 -21.02
N LEU A 107 -8.25 46.29 -20.68
CA LEU A 107 -8.11 45.55 -19.42
C LEU A 107 -6.69 45.67 -18.85
N MET A 108 -6.61 46.05 -17.57
CA MET A 108 -5.41 46.11 -16.70
C MET A 108 -4.37 45.04 -17.02
N ASP A 109 -3.08 45.37 -16.89
CA ASP A 109 -1.91 44.47 -16.90
C ASP A 109 -2.30 43.03 -16.55
N MET A 110 -2.59 42.20 -17.56
CA MET A 110 -3.09 40.85 -17.31
C MET A 110 -2.03 40.11 -16.50
N PRO A 111 -2.32 39.70 -15.24
CA PRO A 111 -1.41 38.83 -14.52
C PRO A 111 -1.26 37.57 -15.38
N THR A 112 -0.06 37.00 -15.40
CA THR A 112 0.17 35.65 -15.93
C THR A 112 -0.77 34.69 -15.18
N PHE A 113 -1.98 34.51 -15.71
CA PHE A 113 -3.00 33.65 -15.14
C PHE A 113 -2.57 32.20 -15.40
N PRO A 114 -2.79 31.28 -14.45
CA PRO A 114 -2.60 29.86 -14.71
C PRO A 114 -3.50 29.47 -15.89
N LEU A 115 -2.99 28.63 -16.79
CA LEU A 115 -3.84 28.03 -17.82
C LEU A 115 -4.83 27.10 -17.14
N LEU A 116 -6.11 27.45 -17.21
CA LEU A 116 -7.22 26.63 -16.72
C LEU A 116 -7.98 26.14 -17.94
N PHE A 117 -8.15 24.83 -18.08
CA PHE A 117 -8.98 24.24 -19.12
C PHE A 117 -10.44 24.31 -18.67
N ALA A 118 -11.15 25.33 -19.15
CA ALA A 118 -12.60 25.33 -19.02
C ALA A 118 -13.18 24.34 -20.03
N SER A 119 -13.61 23.15 -19.59
CA SER A 119 -14.43 22.27 -20.44
C SER A 119 -15.88 22.77 -20.59
N GLY A 120 -16.04 24.03 -20.97
CA GLY A 120 -17.25 24.61 -21.56
C GLY A 120 -17.19 26.13 -21.66
N PHE A 121 -18.13 26.67 -22.41
CA PHE A 121 -17.97 27.87 -23.24
C PHE A 121 -18.65 29.13 -22.67
N ASP A 122 -19.09 29.17 -21.41
CA ASP A 122 -20.02 30.22 -20.97
C ASP A 122 -19.49 31.19 -19.90
N THR A 123 -18.27 30.99 -19.39
CA THR A 123 -17.74 31.86 -18.33
C THR A 123 -16.77 32.92 -18.89
N PRO A 124 -17.15 34.21 -18.97
CA PRO A 124 -16.28 35.26 -19.49
C PRO A 124 -15.08 35.52 -18.56
N ALA A 125 -13.97 36.00 -19.13
CA ALA A 125 -12.87 36.57 -18.38
C ALA A 125 -13.08 38.10 -18.22
N PRO A 126 -12.83 38.70 -17.04
CA PRO A 126 -12.43 38.08 -15.78
C PRO A 126 -13.59 37.26 -15.16
N LEU A 127 -13.23 36.15 -14.49
CA LEU A 127 -14.18 35.19 -13.93
C LEU A 127 -15.24 35.89 -13.04
N PRO A 128 -16.54 35.88 -13.41
CA PRO A 128 -17.60 36.45 -12.59
C PRO A 128 -17.60 35.82 -11.19
N LYS A 129 -17.94 36.59 -10.17
CA LYS A 129 -18.03 36.09 -8.78
C LYS A 129 -19.02 34.92 -8.65
N ASN A 130 -20.04 34.89 -9.49
CA ASN A 130 -21.13 33.93 -9.54
C ASN A 130 -20.99 32.93 -10.70
N ALA A 131 -19.81 32.80 -11.30
CA ALA A 131 -19.57 31.84 -12.35
C ALA A 131 -19.91 30.42 -11.88
N VAL A 132 -20.72 29.72 -12.68
CA VAL A 132 -21.22 28.41 -12.31
C VAL A 132 -20.13 27.36 -12.43
N LEU A 133 -19.21 27.41 -13.41
CA LEU A 133 -18.08 26.48 -13.59
C LEU A 133 -18.45 24.98 -13.64
N ASP A 134 -19.71 24.65 -13.93
CA ASP A 134 -20.17 23.25 -14.05
C ASP A 134 -19.51 22.54 -15.22
N ASP A 135 -19.02 23.32 -16.18
CA ASP A 135 -18.41 22.89 -17.39
C ASP A 135 -16.89 22.67 -17.25
N MET A 136 -16.15 23.51 -16.52
CA MET A 136 -14.69 23.39 -16.29
C MET A 136 -14.23 21.99 -15.83
N ASP A 137 -13.08 21.44 -16.21
CA ASP A 137 -12.73 20.11 -15.71
C ASP A 137 -12.35 20.13 -14.20
N PRO A 138 -12.44 19.00 -13.47
CA PRO A 138 -12.21 18.96 -12.02
C PRO A 138 -10.80 19.42 -11.60
N HIS A 139 -9.78 19.17 -12.44
CA HIS A 139 -8.42 19.59 -12.18
C HIS A 139 -8.25 21.09 -12.39
N SER A 140 -8.87 21.67 -13.41
CA SER A 140 -8.90 23.13 -13.60
C SER A 140 -9.61 23.85 -12.46
N VAL A 141 -10.72 23.32 -11.95
CA VAL A 141 -11.39 23.90 -10.77
C VAL A 141 -10.46 23.87 -9.54
N PHE A 142 -9.67 22.80 -9.38
CA PHE A 142 -8.64 22.73 -8.33
C PHE A 142 -7.52 23.78 -8.52
N LEU A 143 -7.00 23.96 -9.75
CA LEU A 143 -5.98 24.97 -10.04
C LEU A 143 -6.51 26.40 -9.80
N LEU A 144 -7.78 26.65 -10.12
CA LEU A 144 -8.45 27.90 -9.78
C LEU A 144 -8.50 28.10 -8.26
N ALA A 145 -8.84 27.07 -7.49
CA ALA A 145 -8.85 27.13 -6.03
C ALA A 145 -7.46 27.48 -5.45
N GLU A 146 -6.39 26.87 -5.97
CA GLU A 146 -5.00 27.18 -5.60
C GLU A 146 -4.64 28.64 -5.95
N PHE A 147 -5.06 29.13 -7.11
CA PHE A 147 -4.87 30.55 -7.48
C PHE A 147 -5.59 31.50 -6.51
N LEU A 148 -6.87 31.23 -6.20
CA LEU A 148 -7.65 32.02 -5.25
C LEU A 148 -7.00 32.04 -3.86
N LEU A 149 -6.46 30.91 -3.42
CA LEU A 149 -5.78 30.77 -2.14
C LEU A 149 -4.45 31.54 -2.11
N LEU A 150 -3.56 31.27 -3.06
CA LEU A 150 -2.18 31.76 -3.03
C LEU A 150 -2.04 33.22 -3.50
N ARG A 151 -2.77 33.62 -4.55
CA ARG A 151 -2.65 34.94 -5.16
C ARG A 151 -3.62 35.96 -4.59
N LEU A 152 -4.86 35.54 -4.34
CA LEU A 152 -5.91 36.43 -3.85
C LEU A 152 -6.15 36.33 -2.34
N ARG A 153 -5.49 35.39 -1.64
CA ARG A 153 -5.68 35.12 -0.20
C ARG A 153 -7.16 34.91 0.17
N ALA A 154 -7.94 34.35 -0.75
CA ALA A 154 -9.38 34.21 -0.63
C ALA A 154 -9.75 32.78 -0.17
N ALA A 155 -9.35 32.41 1.05
CA ALA A 155 -9.46 31.04 1.56
C ALA A 155 -10.88 30.46 1.51
N LYS A 156 -11.91 31.24 1.83
CA LYS A 156 -13.32 30.80 1.76
C LYS A 156 -13.76 30.47 0.33
N ARG A 157 -13.37 31.29 -0.65
CA ARG A 157 -13.66 31.03 -2.06
C ARG A 157 -12.86 29.83 -2.58
N ALA A 158 -11.62 29.67 -2.11
CA ALA A 158 -10.82 28.49 -2.41
C ALA A 158 -11.48 27.21 -1.86
N LEU A 159 -12.04 27.24 -0.64
CA LEU A 159 -12.82 26.14 -0.07
C LEU A 159 -13.96 25.71 -0.99
N GLU A 160 -14.81 26.65 -1.40
CA GLU A 160 -15.95 26.39 -2.29
C GLU A 160 -15.50 25.73 -3.61
N MET A 161 -14.38 26.20 -4.17
CA MET A 161 -13.80 25.63 -5.39
C MET A 161 -13.19 24.24 -5.15
N TYR A 162 -12.48 24.02 -4.04
CA TYR A 162 -11.97 22.69 -3.70
C TYR A 162 -13.11 21.69 -3.53
N GLU A 163 -14.17 22.03 -2.79
CA GLU A 163 -15.33 21.15 -2.63
C GLU A 163 -15.99 20.83 -3.97
N LYS A 164 -16.11 21.82 -4.85
CA LYS A 164 -16.65 21.63 -6.20
C LYS A 164 -15.76 20.70 -7.03
N ALA A 165 -14.45 20.90 -7.00
CA ALA A 165 -13.48 20.05 -7.70
C ALA A 165 -13.52 18.61 -7.15
N ALA A 166 -13.58 18.44 -5.84
CA ALA A 166 -13.69 17.14 -5.18
C ALA A 166 -14.97 16.41 -5.58
N ARG A 167 -16.15 17.05 -5.49
CA ARG A 167 -17.43 16.48 -5.94
C ARG A 167 -17.42 16.00 -7.40
N ARG A 168 -16.54 16.55 -8.22
CA ARG A 168 -16.41 16.21 -9.64
C ARG A 168 -15.25 15.25 -9.95
N GLY A 169 -14.57 14.71 -8.93
CA GLY A 169 -13.57 13.66 -9.10
C GLY A 169 -12.12 14.15 -9.09
N SER A 170 -11.83 15.35 -8.58
CA SER A 170 -10.44 15.82 -8.43
C SER A 170 -9.77 15.21 -7.19
N VAL A 171 -8.88 14.24 -7.39
CA VAL A 171 -8.08 13.60 -6.34
C VAL A 171 -7.33 14.65 -5.50
N LYS A 172 -6.68 15.63 -6.15
CA LYS A 172 -5.92 16.67 -5.45
C LYS A 172 -6.82 17.53 -4.55
N ALA A 173 -8.03 17.84 -5.00
CA ALA A 173 -8.98 18.59 -4.18
C ALA A 173 -9.45 17.77 -2.98
N CYS A 174 -9.73 16.47 -3.16
CA CYS A 174 -10.04 15.55 -2.07
C CYS A 174 -8.91 15.52 -1.03
N LEU A 175 -7.65 15.34 -1.46
CA LEU A 175 -6.50 15.33 -0.54
C LEU A 175 -6.30 16.66 0.18
N LYS A 176 -6.48 17.79 -0.52
CA LYS A 176 -6.37 19.12 0.07
C LYS A 176 -7.43 19.35 1.15
N LEU A 177 -8.68 18.97 0.87
CA LEU A 177 -9.78 19.06 1.83
C LEU A 177 -9.58 18.12 3.01
N ALA A 178 -9.10 16.90 2.77
CA ALA A 178 -8.76 15.96 3.83
C ALA A 178 -7.71 16.56 4.79
N ALA A 179 -6.65 17.16 4.24
CA ALA A 179 -5.64 17.86 5.03
C ALA A 179 -6.20 19.07 5.78
N TRP A 180 -7.08 19.86 5.15
CA TRP A 180 -7.72 21.02 5.80
C TRP A 180 -8.61 20.60 6.98
N HIS A 181 -9.39 19.54 6.83
CA HIS A 181 -10.20 19.01 7.92
C HIS A 181 -9.37 18.27 8.98
N HIS A 182 -8.19 17.74 8.64
CA HIS A 182 -7.27 17.15 9.61
C HIS A 182 -6.60 18.21 10.49
N VAL A 183 -6.18 19.34 9.90
CA VAL A 183 -5.50 20.44 10.62
C VAL A 183 -6.50 21.35 11.32
N GLY A 184 -7.52 21.81 10.60
CA GLY A 184 -8.52 22.73 11.12
C GLY A 184 -8.03 24.16 11.36
N SER A 185 -8.99 25.07 11.45
CA SER A 185 -8.82 26.49 11.75
C SER A 185 -8.25 26.74 13.14
N GLU A 186 -8.38 25.77 14.03
CA GLU A 186 -7.88 25.78 15.40
C GLU A 186 -6.35 25.74 15.45
N VAL A 187 -5.72 25.04 14.50
CA VAL A 187 -4.25 24.90 14.40
C VAL A 187 -3.67 25.93 13.43
N GLU A 188 -4.31 26.13 12.27
CA GLU A 188 -3.88 27.08 11.24
C GLU A 188 -5.04 28.04 10.89
N PRO A 189 -5.04 29.29 11.38
CA PRO A 189 -6.13 30.24 11.15
C PRO A 189 -6.39 30.58 9.67
N ALA A 190 -5.42 30.33 8.78
CA ALA A 190 -5.61 30.48 7.35
C ALA A 190 -6.55 29.44 6.72
N ILE A 191 -6.81 28.33 7.42
CA ILE A 191 -7.73 27.26 7.00
C ILE A 191 -9.16 27.64 7.39
N PRO A 192 -10.12 27.69 6.44
CA PRO A 192 -11.47 28.19 6.69
C PRO A 192 -12.46 27.14 7.24
N VAL A 193 -11.98 25.96 7.65
CA VAL A 193 -12.78 24.86 8.18
C VAL A 193 -12.27 24.43 9.54
N LYS A 194 -13.14 23.94 10.41
CA LYS A 194 -12.74 23.35 11.69
C LYS A 194 -12.16 21.95 11.50
N GLN A 195 -11.37 21.52 12.47
CA GLN A 195 -10.89 20.15 12.53
C GLN A 195 -12.09 19.17 12.59
N ASP A 196 -12.16 18.24 11.65
CA ASP A 196 -13.20 17.21 11.56
C ASP A 196 -12.61 15.94 10.93
N ALA A 197 -12.33 14.96 11.77
CA ALA A 197 -11.68 13.74 11.31
C ALA A 197 -12.59 12.87 10.42
N LEU A 198 -13.93 12.92 10.62
CA LEU A 198 -14.86 12.18 9.78
C LEU A 198 -14.92 12.78 8.37
N ALA A 199 -14.98 14.11 8.27
CA ALA A 199 -14.90 14.80 6.99
C ALA A 199 -13.55 14.50 6.28
N ALA A 200 -12.43 14.54 7.02
CA ALA A 200 -11.12 14.21 6.47
C ALA A 200 -11.09 12.78 5.90
N HIS A 201 -11.65 11.82 6.62
CA HIS A 201 -11.78 10.44 6.17
C HIS A 201 -12.63 10.30 4.90
N GLN A 202 -13.79 10.96 4.84
CA GLN A 202 -14.66 10.91 3.66
C GLN A 202 -13.94 11.39 2.40
N TYR A 203 -13.14 12.46 2.51
CA TYR A 203 -12.33 12.94 1.40
C TYR A 203 -11.16 12.00 1.05
N HIS A 204 -10.48 11.40 2.03
CA HIS A 204 -9.50 10.35 1.76
C HIS A 204 -10.14 9.14 1.07
N GLN A 205 -11.32 8.72 1.49
CA GLN A 205 -12.06 7.62 0.88
C GLN A 205 -12.42 7.95 -0.57
N GLN A 206 -12.91 9.16 -0.84
CA GLN A 206 -13.19 9.61 -2.18
C GLN A 206 -11.92 9.62 -3.08
N ALA A 207 -10.79 10.11 -2.57
CA ALA A 207 -9.51 10.05 -3.28
C ALA A 207 -9.05 8.60 -3.55
N ALA A 208 -9.25 7.70 -2.58
CA ALA A 208 -8.95 6.28 -2.72
C ALA A 208 -9.84 5.62 -3.78
N ASP A 209 -11.12 5.99 -3.85
CA ASP A 209 -12.07 5.52 -4.86
C ASP A 209 -11.74 5.99 -6.27
N LEU A 210 -11.09 7.14 -6.39
CA LEU A 210 -10.51 7.66 -7.62
C LEU A 210 -9.13 7.07 -7.96
N GLY A 211 -8.63 6.12 -7.17
CA GLY A 211 -7.39 5.37 -7.47
C GLY A 211 -6.10 5.97 -6.90
N HIS A 212 -6.18 6.84 -5.88
CA HIS A 212 -4.98 7.37 -5.22
C HIS A 212 -4.43 6.40 -4.17
N ALA A 213 -3.21 5.89 -4.38
CA ALA A 213 -2.62 4.84 -3.55
C ALA A 213 -2.37 5.28 -2.09
N GLU A 214 -1.85 6.48 -1.86
CA GLU A 214 -1.61 6.99 -0.51
C GLU A 214 -2.94 7.25 0.23
N ALA A 215 -3.98 7.65 -0.49
CA ALA A 215 -5.31 7.83 0.11
C ALA A 215 -5.88 6.48 0.57
N CYS A 216 -5.66 5.42 -0.21
CA CYS A 216 -6.01 4.06 0.19
C CYS A 216 -5.32 3.65 1.50
N LEU A 217 -4.05 4.02 1.69
CA LEU A 217 -3.37 3.79 2.97
C LEU A 217 -4.03 4.56 4.12
N HIS A 218 -4.32 5.85 3.96
CA HIS A 218 -5.04 6.62 4.99
C HIS A 218 -6.38 6.01 5.37
N VAL A 219 -7.14 5.53 4.38
CA VAL A 219 -8.42 4.85 4.60
C VAL A 219 -8.22 3.52 5.33
N SER A 220 -7.18 2.77 4.99
CA SER A 220 -6.85 1.54 5.72
C SER A 220 -6.52 1.80 7.19
N TYR A 221 -5.87 2.93 7.50
CA TYR A 221 -5.60 3.36 8.88
C TYR A 221 -6.87 3.79 9.62
N TRP A 222 -7.85 4.34 8.91
CA TRP A 222 -9.14 4.65 9.51
C TRP A 222 -9.93 3.40 9.93
N PHE A 223 -9.99 2.39 9.06
CA PHE A 223 -10.73 1.16 9.34
C PHE A 223 -10.09 0.31 10.44
N ALA A 224 -8.76 0.25 10.47
CA ALA A 224 -8.02 -0.47 11.49
C ALA A 224 -6.85 0.40 11.98
N PRO A 225 -7.07 1.29 12.96
CA PRO A 225 -5.99 2.13 13.46
C PRO A 225 -4.84 1.27 14.00
N PRO A 226 -3.59 1.76 13.90
CA PRO A 226 -2.50 1.10 14.57
C PRO A 226 -2.77 1.10 16.07
N THR A 227 -2.45 0.01 16.74
CA THR A 227 -2.80 -0.20 18.15
C THR A 227 -2.15 0.80 19.11
N GLU A 228 -1.07 1.51 18.72
CA GLU A 228 -0.45 2.57 19.52
C GLU A 228 0.27 3.66 18.67
N GLY A 229 0.35 4.89 19.24
CA GLY A 229 1.34 5.92 18.88
C GLY A 229 0.93 6.98 17.85
N VAL A 230 -0.27 6.90 17.30
CA VAL A 230 -0.85 7.93 16.43
C VAL A 230 -2.20 8.29 17.03
N GLU A 231 -2.48 9.58 17.27
CA GLU A 231 -3.85 9.97 17.62
C GLU A 231 -4.77 9.43 16.54
N PRO A 232 -5.76 8.57 16.88
CA PRO A 232 -6.57 7.95 15.87
C PRO A 232 -7.34 9.05 15.14
N ALA A 233 -7.20 9.10 13.82
CA ALA A 233 -8.11 9.88 12.99
C ALA A 233 -9.55 9.38 13.22
N SER A 234 -9.74 8.07 13.42
CA SER A 234 -11.05 7.48 13.72
C SER A 234 -11.53 7.84 15.14
N PRO A 235 -12.86 7.99 15.35
CA PRO A 235 -13.45 7.98 16.70
C PRO A 235 -12.95 6.77 17.51
N ARG A 236 -12.56 7.01 18.77
CA ARG A 236 -11.93 6.01 19.67
C ARG A 236 -12.82 4.81 19.99
N ASP A 237 -14.12 4.91 19.73
CA ASP A 237 -15.11 3.91 20.12
C ASP A 237 -15.48 2.91 19.01
N ARG A 238 -14.77 2.96 17.86
CA ARG A 238 -15.07 2.08 16.72
C ARG A 238 -14.23 0.80 16.76
N GLU A 239 -14.88 -0.35 16.63
CA GLU A 239 -14.20 -1.63 16.44
C GLU A 239 -13.47 -1.67 15.08
N PRO A 240 -12.22 -2.18 15.03
CA PRO A 240 -11.47 -2.30 13.78
C PRO A 240 -12.15 -3.21 12.74
N ASP A 241 -12.23 -2.74 11.50
CA ASP A 241 -12.69 -3.51 10.34
C ASP A 241 -11.46 -3.98 9.53
N TYR A 242 -10.93 -5.16 9.89
CA TYR A 242 -9.75 -5.74 9.22
C TYR A 242 -9.99 -6.05 7.75
N PRO A 243 -11.12 -6.68 7.34
CA PRO A 243 -11.40 -6.94 5.93
C PRO A 243 -11.36 -5.67 5.08
N ALA A 244 -12.01 -4.59 5.53
CA ALA A 244 -11.96 -3.31 4.82
C ALA A 244 -10.54 -2.73 4.77
N ALA A 245 -9.82 -2.73 5.90
CA ALA A 245 -8.46 -2.20 5.97
C ALA A 245 -7.49 -2.96 5.03
N ILE A 246 -7.58 -4.29 4.97
CA ILE A 246 -6.77 -5.12 4.07
C ILE A 246 -7.13 -4.85 2.61
N ALA A 247 -8.42 -4.76 2.27
CA ALA A 247 -8.86 -4.44 0.91
C ALA A 247 -8.31 -3.10 0.42
N TYR A 248 -8.24 -2.08 1.28
CA TYR A 248 -7.60 -0.80 0.93
C TYR A 248 -6.07 -0.89 0.81
N CYS A 249 -5.40 -1.77 1.56
CA CYS A 249 -3.97 -2.02 1.35
C CYS A 249 -3.71 -2.68 -0.02
N GLU A 250 -4.55 -3.65 -0.41
CA GLU A 250 -4.49 -4.28 -1.74
C GLU A 250 -4.77 -3.25 -2.84
N LYS A 251 -5.80 -2.41 -2.66
CA LYS A 251 -6.10 -1.30 -3.57
C LYS A 251 -4.92 -0.34 -3.73
N ALA A 252 -4.24 0.02 -2.63
CA ALA A 252 -3.06 0.89 -2.67
C ALA A 252 -1.91 0.28 -3.51
N ARG A 253 -1.64 -1.01 -3.31
CA ARG A 253 -0.68 -1.79 -4.10
C ARG A 253 -1.08 -1.78 -5.57
N ASP A 254 -2.32 -2.13 -5.89
CA ASP A 254 -2.78 -2.29 -7.27
C ASP A 254 -2.78 -0.95 -8.03
N CYS A 255 -3.18 0.14 -7.36
CA CYS A 255 -3.05 1.50 -7.91
C CYS A 255 -1.60 1.85 -8.21
N SER A 256 -0.66 1.50 -7.34
CA SER A 256 0.77 1.77 -7.55
C SER A 256 1.34 0.93 -8.71
N ILE A 257 0.98 -0.34 -8.79
CA ILE A 257 1.38 -1.23 -9.90
C ILE A 257 0.84 -0.71 -11.22
N ALA A 258 -0.40 -0.24 -11.27
CA ALA A 258 -1.00 0.34 -12.48
C ALA A 258 -0.25 1.58 -13.00
N HIS A 259 0.41 2.33 -12.10
CA HIS A 259 1.29 3.45 -12.46
C HIS A 259 2.76 3.02 -12.62
N ASN A 260 3.01 1.73 -12.86
CA ASN A 260 4.35 1.12 -12.98
C ASN A 260 5.29 1.42 -11.79
N ALA A 261 4.70 1.70 -10.62
CA ALA A 261 5.39 1.98 -9.38
C ALA A 261 5.42 0.74 -8.46
N ALA A 262 5.57 -0.46 -9.04
CA ALA A 262 5.53 -1.73 -8.31
C ALA A 262 6.63 -1.87 -7.25
N LYS A 263 7.76 -1.17 -7.42
CA LYS A 263 8.87 -1.09 -6.45
C LYS A 263 8.86 0.21 -5.63
N SER A 264 7.72 0.87 -5.50
CA SER A 264 7.60 2.08 -4.66
C SER A 264 7.51 1.73 -3.18
N ASP A 265 7.95 2.65 -2.33
CA ASP A 265 7.75 2.55 -0.88
C ASP A 265 6.28 2.41 -0.48
N LEU A 266 5.36 2.96 -1.28
CA LEU A 266 3.92 2.80 -1.03
C LEU A 266 3.49 1.34 -1.13
N VAL A 267 3.97 0.60 -2.13
CA VAL A 267 3.70 -0.85 -2.25
C VAL A 267 4.32 -1.61 -1.08
N ARG A 268 5.56 -1.26 -0.71
CA ARG A 268 6.25 -1.85 0.45
C ARG A 268 5.43 -1.68 1.73
N ILE A 269 4.99 -0.45 2.01
CA ILE A 269 4.19 -0.10 3.20
C ILE A 269 2.82 -0.78 3.16
N ALA A 270 2.16 -0.81 2.00
CA ALA A 270 0.85 -1.44 1.85
C ALA A 270 0.89 -2.95 2.11
N LEU A 271 1.85 -3.66 1.52
CA LEU A 271 2.03 -5.09 1.75
C LEU A 271 2.44 -5.39 3.19
N TRP A 272 3.38 -4.63 3.74
CA TRP A 272 3.80 -4.75 5.14
C TRP A 272 2.60 -4.57 6.09
N ARG A 273 1.77 -3.56 5.83
CA ARG A 273 0.57 -3.29 6.61
C ARG A 273 -0.47 -4.40 6.47
N ALA A 274 -0.75 -4.87 5.26
CA ALA A 274 -1.67 -5.97 5.01
C ALA A 274 -1.25 -7.24 5.78
N GLY A 275 0.04 -7.60 5.72
CA GLY A 275 0.59 -8.73 6.47
C GLY A 275 0.39 -8.59 7.99
N ASN A 276 0.60 -7.38 8.53
CA ASN A 276 0.38 -7.11 9.96
C ASN A 276 -1.10 -7.15 10.37
N LEU A 277 -2.01 -6.64 9.53
CA LEU A 277 -3.46 -6.69 9.78
C LEU A 277 -4.00 -8.12 9.75
N LEU A 278 -3.49 -8.95 8.83
CA LEU A 278 -3.85 -10.36 8.72
C LEU A 278 -3.47 -11.17 9.96
N ARG A 279 -2.38 -10.82 10.64
CA ARG A 279 -1.91 -11.50 11.87
C ARG A 279 -2.16 -10.71 13.16
N ALA A 280 -2.98 -9.67 13.11
CA ALA A 280 -3.20 -8.81 14.28
C ALA A 280 -3.87 -9.61 15.41
N PRO A 281 -3.41 -9.53 16.68
CA PRO A 281 -4.01 -10.30 17.77
C PRO A 281 -5.49 -9.98 18.01
N THR A 282 -5.89 -8.75 17.67
CA THR A 282 -7.24 -8.23 17.76
C THR A 282 -8.11 -8.55 16.52
N ASN A 283 -7.55 -9.21 15.51
CA ASN A 283 -8.29 -9.72 14.37
C ASN A 283 -8.78 -11.15 14.69
N PRO A 284 -10.10 -11.39 14.73
CA PRO A 284 -10.66 -12.70 15.10
C PRO A 284 -10.21 -13.82 14.15
N ASP A 285 -9.90 -13.48 12.89
CA ASP A 285 -9.50 -14.44 11.87
C ASP A 285 -7.98 -14.60 11.76
N ALA A 286 -7.20 -13.98 12.66
CA ALA A 286 -5.74 -13.94 12.53
C ALA A 286 -5.07 -15.33 12.52
N ALA A 287 -5.61 -16.26 13.31
CA ALA A 287 -5.09 -17.62 13.41
C ALA A 287 -5.61 -18.56 12.31
N THR A 288 -6.47 -18.09 11.40
CA THR A 288 -6.94 -18.89 10.27
C THR A 288 -5.78 -19.15 9.31
N SER A 289 -5.73 -20.34 8.72
CA SER A 289 -4.69 -20.68 7.75
C SER A 289 -4.64 -19.77 6.55
N THR A 290 -5.81 -19.34 6.09
CA THR A 290 -5.95 -18.40 4.99
C THR A 290 -5.21 -17.11 5.31
N ASN A 291 -5.41 -16.55 6.51
CA ASN A 291 -4.75 -15.30 6.89
C ASN A 291 -3.26 -15.49 7.18
N VAL A 292 -2.87 -16.59 7.82
CA VAL A 292 -1.45 -16.92 8.05
C VAL A 292 -0.71 -17.04 6.70
N LYS A 293 -1.29 -17.74 5.74
CA LYS A 293 -0.72 -17.89 4.38
C LYS A 293 -0.67 -16.56 3.62
N LYS A 294 -1.75 -15.77 3.65
CA LYS A 294 -1.75 -14.44 3.01
C LYS A 294 -0.74 -13.49 3.67
N ALA A 295 -0.56 -13.57 4.98
CA ALA A 295 0.43 -12.77 5.69
C ALA A 295 1.85 -13.15 5.25
N PHE A 296 2.14 -14.45 5.14
CA PHE A 296 3.38 -14.95 4.59
C PHE A 296 3.64 -14.42 3.17
N GLU A 297 2.64 -14.49 2.28
CA GLU A 297 2.73 -14.00 0.91
C GLU A 297 3.05 -12.49 0.88
N CYS A 298 2.41 -11.70 1.75
CA CYS A 298 2.67 -10.27 1.88
C CYS A 298 4.12 -9.98 2.31
N PHE A 299 4.59 -10.61 3.40
CA PHE A 299 5.96 -10.39 3.89
C PHE A 299 7.02 -10.91 2.91
N SER A 300 6.76 -12.05 2.27
CA SER A 300 7.64 -12.62 1.25
C SER A 300 7.75 -11.71 0.02
N ALA A 301 6.63 -11.13 -0.43
CA ALA A 301 6.65 -10.16 -1.51
C ALA A 301 7.50 -8.94 -1.14
N VAL A 302 7.41 -8.45 0.10
CA VAL A 302 8.24 -7.34 0.59
C VAL A 302 9.73 -7.72 0.65
N ALA A 303 10.05 -8.84 1.31
CA ALA A 303 11.41 -9.33 1.48
C ALA A 303 12.13 -9.54 0.14
N ASN A 304 11.44 -10.08 -0.86
CA ASN A 304 12.01 -10.41 -2.16
C ASN A 304 12.08 -9.19 -3.11
N THR A 305 11.10 -8.30 -3.07
CA THR A 305 11.02 -7.17 -4.01
C THR A 305 11.85 -5.97 -3.56
N PHE A 306 11.95 -5.76 -2.25
CA PHE A 306 12.57 -4.56 -1.65
C PHE A 306 13.82 -4.85 -0.85
N ASP A 307 14.22 -6.12 -0.69
CA ASP A 307 15.35 -6.54 0.14
C ASP A 307 15.24 -6.01 1.60
N ASP A 308 14.01 -5.86 2.10
CA ASP A 308 13.70 -5.25 3.40
C ASP A 308 14.13 -6.19 4.56
N PRO A 309 15.10 -5.77 5.42
CA PRO A 309 15.66 -6.66 6.45
C PRO A 309 14.61 -7.14 7.46
N LEU A 310 13.67 -6.28 7.84
CA LEU A 310 12.62 -6.64 8.80
C LEU A 310 11.66 -7.68 8.21
N SER A 311 11.33 -7.57 6.93
CA SER A 311 10.52 -8.55 6.22
C SER A 311 11.25 -9.87 6.04
N GLN A 312 12.56 -9.84 5.73
CA GLN A 312 13.39 -11.05 5.69
C GLN A 312 13.44 -11.75 7.04
N TRP A 313 13.64 -11.00 8.11
CA TRP A 313 13.61 -11.50 9.49
C TRP A 313 12.24 -12.10 9.83
N THR A 314 11.14 -11.48 9.37
CA THR A 314 9.79 -12.00 9.59
C THR A 314 9.56 -13.28 8.79
N VAL A 315 9.92 -13.31 7.51
CA VAL A 315 9.79 -14.48 6.62
C VAL A 315 10.65 -15.65 7.13
N ALA A 316 11.81 -15.37 7.72
CA ALA A 316 12.66 -16.39 8.34
C ALA A 316 11.91 -17.16 9.45
N ILE A 317 11.16 -16.44 10.30
CA ILE A 317 10.32 -17.07 11.32
C ILE A 317 9.23 -17.93 10.67
N TYR A 318 8.58 -17.44 9.61
CA TYR A 318 7.57 -18.23 8.92
C TYR A 318 8.14 -19.55 8.36
N HIS A 319 9.38 -19.55 7.84
CA HIS A 319 10.05 -20.76 7.38
C HIS A 319 10.47 -21.68 8.53
N ILE A 320 11.07 -21.16 9.61
CA ILE A 320 11.53 -21.98 10.74
C ILE A 320 10.36 -22.70 11.41
N TRP A 321 9.22 -22.04 11.57
CA TRP A 321 8.03 -22.63 12.20
C TRP A 321 7.01 -23.23 11.21
N GLY A 322 7.21 -23.08 9.91
CA GLY A 322 6.28 -23.59 8.89
C GLY A 322 4.90 -22.92 8.93
N PHE A 323 4.84 -21.62 9.25
CA PHE A 323 3.57 -20.89 9.30
C PHE A 323 3.07 -20.57 7.89
N GLY A 324 2.01 -21.24 7.42
CA GLY A 324 1.44 -20.98 6.09
C GLY A 324 2.37 -21.31 4.92
N THR A 325 3.53 -21.93 5.19
CA THR A 325 4.55 -22.38 4.24
C THR A 325 5.09 -23.73 4.70
N PRO A 326 5.64 -24.59 3.81
CA PRO A 326 6.46 -25.71 4.24
C PRO A 326 7.58 -25.25 5.19
N GLN A 327 7.82 -26.03 6.24
CA GLN A 327 8.90 -25.75 7.20
C GLN A 327 10.27 -25.93 6.53
N ASP A 328 11.12 -24.92 6.68
CA ASP A 328 12.49 -24.89 6.17
C ASP A 328 13.38 -24.15 7.19
N VAL A 329 13.89 -24.90 8.17
CA VAL A 329 14.72 -24.32 9.23
C VAL A 329 16.05 -23.81 8.67
N ALA A 330 16.66 -24.53 7.73
CA ALA A 330 17.92 -24.14 7.12
C ALA A 330 17.79 -22.83 6.31
N GLY A 331 16.80 -22.75 5.43
CA GLY A 331 16.52 -21.55 4.65
C GLY A 331 16.09 -20.37 5.53
N GLY A 332 15.28 -20.63 6.56
CA GLY A 332 14.89 -19.62 7.53
C GLY A 332 16.07 -19.07 8.33
N VAL A 333 16.98 -19.92 8.82
CA VAL A 333 18.22 -19.50 9.51
C VAL A 333 19.12 -18.68 8.58
N ALA A 334 19.30 -19.10 7.33
CA ALA A 334 20.08 -18.35 6.35
C ALA A 334 19.49 -16.95 6.10
N LEU A 335 18.17 -16.86 5.95
CA LEU A 335 17.47 -15.59 5.76
C LEU A 335 17.54 -14.70 7.01
N LEU A 336 17.44 -15.29 8.21
CA LEU A 336 17.59 -14.59 9.47
C LEU A 336 18.99 -13.97 9.62
N ARG A 337 20.04 -14.72 9.26
CA ARG A 337 21.42 -14.21 9.23
C ARG A 337 21.54 -13.04 8.26
N LYS A 338 21.06 -13.21 7.02
CA LYS A 338 21.07 -12.15 6.01
C LYS A 338 20.40 -10.87 6.52
N ALA A 339 19.22 -11.01 7.14
CA ALA A 339 18.49 -9.89 7.71
C ALA A 339 19.31 -9.17 8.80
N ARG A 340 19.85 -9.92 9.76
CA ARG A 340 20.65 -9.39 10.88
C ARG A 340 21.99 -8.78 10.42
N THR A 341 22.60 -9.29 9.35
CA THR A 341 23.79 -8.68 8.74
C THR A 341 23.43 -7.35 8.10
N SER A 342 22.28 -7.27 7.42
CA SER A 342 21.82 -6.06 6.74
C SER A 342 21.38 -4.97 7.71
N ASP A 343 20.83 -5.38 8.86
CA ASP A 343 20.39 -4.49 9.93
C ASP A 343 20.75 -5.09 11.30
N PRO A 344 21.95 -4.75 11.84
CA PRO A 344 22.48 -5.30 13.09
C PRO A 344 21.65 -5.01 14.34
N ALA A 345 20.73 -4.04 14.28
CA ALA A 345 19.83 -3.80 15.39
C ALA A 345 18.74 -4.90 15.48
N LEU A 346 18.62 -5.80 14.49
CA LEU A 346 17.71 -6.95 14.51
C LEU A 346 18.19 -7.97 15.54
N GLY A 347 17.41 -8.12 16.60
CA GLY A 347 17.66 -9.13 17.62
C GLY A 347 17.32 -10.55 17.14
N MET A 348 17.58 -11.54 17.99
CA MET A 348 17.05 -12.88 17.75
C MET A 348 15.52 -12.87 17.82
N PRO A 349 14.84 -13.66 16.97
CA PRO A 349 13.42 -13.90 17.09
C PRO A 349 13.03 -14.47 18.45
N PRO A 350 11.82 -14.13 18.92
CA PRO A 350 11.20 -14.80 20.06
C PRO A 350 11.22 -16.31 19.85
N GLY A 351 11.66 -17.06 20.86
CA GLY A 351 11.85 -18.51 20.77
C GLY A 351 13.24 -18.95 20.29
N LEU A 352 14.04 -18.10 19.64
CA LEU A 352 15.45 -18.35 19.32
C LEU A 352 16.43 -17.59 20.23
N GLU A 353 15.90 -16.89 21.23
CA GLU A 353 16.68 -16.14 22.21
C GLU A 353 17.70 -17.05 22.91
N GLY A 354 18.95 -16.57 23.00
CA GLY A 354 20.06 -17.30 23.61
C GLY A 354 20.81 -18.24 22.65
N LEU A 355 20.35 -18.44 21.41
CA LEU A 355 21.17 -19.04 20.37
C LEU A 355 22.06 -17.96 19.74
N ASP A 356 23.36 -18.22 19.65
CA ASP A 356 24.28 -17.46 18.81
C ASP A 356 24.36 -18.09 17.41
N ASP A 357 25.29 -17.64 16.56
CA ASP A 357 25.40 -18.17 15.20
C ASP A 357 25.79 -19.65 15.19
N ALA A 358 26.59 -20.12 16.16
CA ALA A 358 26.91 -21.54 16.33
C ALA A 358 25.68 -22.35 16.77
N GLY A 359 24.88 -21.80 17.69
CA GLY A 359 23.62 -22.40 18.10
C GLY A 359 22.59 -22.50 16.99
N LEU A 360 22.56 -21.54 16.06
CA LEU A 360 21.74 -21.65 14.85
C LEU A 360 22.23 -22.75 13.89
N ASP A 361 23.55 -22.97 13.76
CA ASP A 361 24.07 -24.09 12.98
C ASP A 361 23.71 -25.44 13.62
N VAL A 362 23.79 -25.52 14.95
CA VAL A 362 23.35 -26.70 15.70
C VAL A 362 21.85 -26.92 15.50
N LEU A 363 21.02 -25.89 15.55
CA LEU A 363 19.57 -26.01 15.30
C LEU A 363 19.27 -26.62 13.93
N VAL A 364 20.00 -26.20 12.88
CA VAL A 364 19.85 -26.79 11.53
C VAL A 364 20.26 -28.26 11.52
N GLN A 365 21.33 -28.64 12.23
CA GLN A 365 21.76 -30.03 12.34
C GLN A 365 20.75 -30.89 13.13
N VAL A 366 20.23 -30.36 14.24
CA VAL A 366 19.21 -31.02 15.07
C VAL A 366 17.96 -31.26 14.25
N GLU A 367 17.51 -30.28 13.46
CA GLU A 367 16.33 -30.45 12.61
C GLU A 367 16.53 -31.52 11.52
N ALA A 368 17.69 -31.53 10.85
CA ALA A 368 18.01 -32.53 9.84
C ALA A 368 18.02 -33.94 10.43
N GLN A 369 18.66 -34.13 11.59
CA GLN A 369 18.68 -35.42 12.30
C GLN A 369 17.31 -35.81 12.84
N ALA A 370 16.52 -34.86 13.33
CA ALA A 370 15.16 -35.12 13.81
C ALA A 370 14.25 -35.59 12.67
N ARG A 371 14.37 -35.03 11.46
CA ARG A 371 13.64 -35.51 10.28
C ARG A 371 14.01 -36.95 9.91
N GLU A 372 15.30 -37.28 9.93
CA GLU A 372 15.77 -38.65 9.69
C GLU A 372 15.22 -39.62 10.75
N HIS A 373 15.31 -39.25 12.03
CA HIS A 373 14.86 -40.07 13.15
C HIS A 373 13.34 -40.31 13.14
N THR A 374 12.56 -39.30 12.76
CA THR A 374 11.09 -39.39 12.71
C THR A 374 10.55 -39.85 11.36
N ALA A 375 11.40 -40.07 10.36
CA ALA A 375 11.05 -40.30 8.95
C ALA A 375 10.05 -39.24 8.41
N ALA A 376 10.19 -37.98 8.85
CA ALA A 376 9.32 -36.89 8.45
C ALA A 376 9.69 -36.38 7.04
N GLU A 377 8.68 -36.26 6.17
CA GLU A 377 8.88 -35.71 4.83
C GLU A 377 9.36 -34.24 4.89
N PRO A 378 10.16 -33.78 3.91
CA PRO A 378 10.56 -32.38 3.79
C PRO A 378 9.35 -31.44 3.82
N GLY A 379 9.46 -30.34 4.57
CA GLY A 379 8.39 -29.34 4.67
C GLY A 379 7.30 -29.64 5.70
N LYS A 380 7.23 -30.85 6.28
CA LYS A 380 6.33 -31.11 7.42
C LYS A 380 6.83 -30.40 8.67
N VAL A 381 5.89 -29.90 9.47
CA VAL A 381 6.19 -29.13 10.68
C VAL A 381 6.62 -30.08 11.80
N LEU A 382 7.86 -29.92 12.25
CA LEU A 382 8.41 -30.45 13.49
C LEU A 382 8.26 -29.42 14.61
N ASP A 383 8.21 -29.91 15.86
CA ASP A 383 8.16 -29.04 17.04
C ASP A 383 9.45 -28.23 17.20
N VAL A 384 9.40 -26.96 16.81
CA VAL A 384 10.55 -26.04 16.87
C VAL A 384 11.01 -25.78 18.31
N GLU A 385 10.10 -25.75 19.29
CA GLU A 385 10.49 -25.48 20.68
C GLU A 385 11.35 -26.64 21.24
N GLY A 386 10.96 -27.88 20.94
CA GLY A 386 11.75 -29.06 21.21
C GLY A 386 13.12 -29.01 20.50
N LEU A 387 13.15 -28.69 19.20
CA LEU A 387 14.40 -28.56 18.43
C LEU A 387 15.35 -27.50 19.03
N VAL A 388 14.82 -26.35 19.44
CA VAL A 388 15.61 -25.27 20.05
C VAL A 388 16.14 -25.68 21.42
N THR A 389 15.36 -26.40 22.22
CA THR A 389 15.79 -26.88 23.54
C THR A 389 16.98 -27.83 23.39
N ILE A 390 16.86 -28.81 22.50
CA ILE A 390 17.95 -29.74 22.17
C ILE A 390 19.18 -28.98 21.65
N ALA A 391 18.98 -28.00 20.77
CA ALA A 391 20.09 -27.21 20.24
C ALA A 391 20.84 -26.46 21.35
N LYS A 392 20.15 -25.91 22.34
CA LYS A 392 20.78 -25.23 23.49
C LYS A 392 21.57 -26.20 24.38
N GLU A 393 21.02 -27.38 24.65
CA GLU A 393 21.69 -28.42 25.43
C GLU A 393 22.97 -28.90 24.74
N VAL A 394 22.88 -29.20 23.44
CA VAL A 394 24.02 -29.62 22.63
C VAL A 394 25.11 -28.55 22.58
N VAL A 395 24.76 -27.27 22.43
CA VAL A 395 25.74 -26.17 22.47
C VAL A 395 26.43 -26.09 23.84
N ALA A 396 25.68 -26.28 24.93
CA ALA A 396 26.23 -26.25 26.28
C ALA A 396 27.18 -27.43 26.57
N GLU A 397 26.90 -28.61 26.02
CA GLU A 397 27.72 -29.83 26.21
C GLU A 397 28.93 -29.91 25.28
N ALA A 398 28.76 -29.58 24.00
CA ALA A 398 29.79 -29.76 22.96
C ALA A 398 30.69 -28.53 22.76
N GLY A 399 30.34 -27.37 23.32
CA GLY A 399 31.15 -26.14 23.23
C GLY A 399 31.25 -25.54 21.82
N GLY A 400 30.39 -25.95 20.88
CA GLY A 400 30.38 -25.48 19.50
C GLY A 400 29.81 -26.51 18.51
N SER A 401 29.84 -26.17 17.21
CA SER A 401 29.26 -26.99 16.13
C SER A 401 30.11 -28.22 15.72
N ASP A 402 31.41 -28.22 15.99
CA ASP A 402 32.34 -29.24 15.49
C ASP A 402 32.25 -30.61 16.20
N GLY A 403 31.62 -30.68 17.38
CA GLY A 403 31.38 -31.91 18.16
C GLY A 403 29.92 -32.36 18.26
N ALA A 404 29.00 -31.64 17.62
CA ALA A 404 27.57 -31.72 17.93
C ALA A 404 26.90 -33.04 17.50
N LYS A 405 27.40 -33.74 16.46
CA LYS A 405 26.65 -34.85 15.84
C LYS A 405 26.32 -36.03 16.77
N GLU A 406 27.25 -36.45 17.63
CA GLU A 406 27.00 -37.55 18.57
C GLU A 406 26.12 -37.10 19.75
N ALA A 407 26.31 -35.87 20.23
CA ALA A 407 25.50 -35.26 21.28
C ALA A 407 24.04 -35.05 20.82
N ILE A 408 23.82 -34.59 19.58
CA ILE A 408 22.48 -34.42 19.00
C ILE A 408 21.76 -35.77 18.93
N LYS A 409 22.44 -36.81 18.46
CA LYS A 409 21.83 -38.14 18.35
C LYS A 409 21.41 -38.68 19.72
N ALA A 410 22.27 -38.56 20.73
CA ALA A 410 21.95 -38.97 22.10
C ALA A 410 20.77 -38.18 22.67
N ALA A 411 20.73 -36.86 22.45
CA ALA A 411 19.63 -36.01 22.91
C ALA A 411 18.30 -36.33 22.21
N LEU A 412 18.33 -36.66 20.91
CA LEU A 412 17.12 -37.06 20.16
C LEU A 412 16.57 -38.43 20.59
N ASP A 413 17.42 -39.35 21.04
CA ASP A 413 16.97 -40.65 21.57
C ASP A 413 16.25 -40.51 22.93
N ASP A 414 16.63 -39.51 23.73
CA ASP A 414 16.03 -39.21 25.04
C ASP A 414 14.74 -38.36 24.92
N VAL A 415 14.55 -37.63 23.82
CA VAL A 415 13.38 -36.76 23.58
C VAL A 415 12.40 -37.41 22.60
N ALA A 416 11.15 -37.59 23.03
CA ALA A 416 10.06 -38.02 22.15
C ALA A 416 9.69 -36.90 21.16
N MET A 417 10.44 -36.76 20.07
CA MET A 417 10.15 -35.82 19.00
C MET A 417 8.81 -36.18 18.35
N THR A 418 7.85 -35.26 18.45
CA THR A 418 6.55 -35.43 17.79
C THR A 418 6.54 -34.67 16.48
N VAL A 419 6.19 -35.38 15.40
CA VAL A 419 5.75 -34.69 14.18
C VAL A 419 4.42 -34.05 14.54
N VAL A 420 4.40 -32.73 14.67
CA VAL A 420 3.17 -32.02 14.98
C VAL A 420 2.24 -32.30 13.81
N LYS A 421 1.12 -32.97 14.08
CA LYS A 421 -0.02 -33.00 13.16
C LYS A 421 -0.65 -31.61 13.18
N VAL A 422 0.08 -30.63 12.68
CA VAL A 422 -0.57 -29.49 12.06
C VAL A 422 -1.31 -30.15 10.92
N ALA A 423 -2.64 -30.18 10.98
CA ALA A 423 -3.39 -30.37 9.75
C ALA A 423 -2.73 -29.43 8.75
N THR A 424 -2.06 -29.95 7.71
CA THR A 424 -1.63 -29.12 6.60
C THR A 424 -2.87 -28.33 6.25
N ILE A 425 -2.89 -27.04 6.59
CA ILE A 425 -4.16 -26.38 6.79
C ILE A 425 -4.74 -26.13 5.40
N GLY A 426 -5.52 -27.09 4.93
CA GLY A 426 -5.76 -27.35 3.52
C GLY A 426 -6.63 -28.58 3.25
N GLU A 427 -7.09 -29.30 4.27
CA GLU A 427 -8.27 -30.17 4.14
C GLU A 427 -9.43 -29.50 4.88
N ASP A 428 -10.35 -28.89 4.11
CA ASP A 428 -11.65 -28.47 4.61
C ASP A 428 -12.33 -29.70 5.24
N VAL A 429 -12.52 -29.66 6.56
CA VAL A 429 -13.33 -30.66 7.25
C VAL A 429 -14.79 -30.41 6.84
N PRO A 430 -15.49 -31.36 6.20
CA PRO A 430 -16.88 -31.15 5.82
C PRO A 430 -17.74 -31.00 7.08
N GLU A 431 -18.58 -29.96 7.09
CA GLU A 431 -19.53 -29.70 8.18
C GLU A 431 -20.34 -30.96 8.52
N PRO A 432 -20.41 -31.37 9.80
CA PRO A 432 -21.25 -32.49 10.17
C PRO A 432 -22.72 -32.08 10.10
N ALA A 433 -23.44 -32.69 9.15
CA ALA A 433 -24.87 -32.54 8.95
C ALA A 433 -25.67 -32.72 10.25
N GLU A 434 -26.49 -31.72 10.58
CA GLU A 434 -27.48 -31.77 11.65
C GLU A 434 -28.46 -32.94 11.46
N LYS A 435 -28.52 -33.88 12.41
CA LYS A 435 -29.71 -34.72 12.61
C LYS A 435 -30.05 -34.91 14.09
N ARG A 436 -31.18 -34.28 14.46
CA ARG A 436 -32.32 -34.78 15.27
C ARG A 436 -32.06 -35.83 16.37
N LYS A 437 -32.31 -35.36 17.60
CA LYS A 437 -32.75 -36.05 18.85
C LYS A 437 -33.15 -37.54 18.71
N SER A 438 -32.52 -38.41 19.52
CA SER A 438 -33.22 -39.33 20.44
C SER A 438 -32.28 -39.95 21.49
N LYS A 439 -32.81 -40.20 22.68
CA LYS A 439 -32.14 -40.75 23.88
C LYS A 439 -31.89 -42.26 23.75
N LYS A 440 -30.69 -42.74 24.12
CA LYS A 440 -30.49 -43.94 24.97
C LYS A 440 -29.03 -44.10 25.44
N ARG A 441 -28.88 -44.44 26.73
CA ARG A 441 -27.65 -44.79 27.44
C ARG A 441 -26.93 -45.99 26.80
N ALA A 442 -25.61 -45.90 26.66
CA ALA A 442 -24.68 -47.01 26.91
C ALA A 442 -23.27 -46.46 27.18
N LYS A 443 -22.64 -46.90 28.28
CA LYS A 443 -21.25 -46.62 28.66
C LYS A 443 -20.31 -47.27 27.64
N LYS A 444 -19.36 -46.50 27.08
CA LYS A 444 -18.07 -47.01 26.64
C LYS A 444 -17.04 -45.89 26.74
N ALA A 445 -15.98 -46.12 27.50
CA ALA A 445 -14.85 -45.23 27.62
C ALA A 445 -14.17 -45.11 26.25
N LEU A 446 -14.08 -43.89 25.73
CA LEU A 446 -13.25 -43.56 24.57
C LEU A 446 -12.57 -42.24 24.89
N ALA A 447 -11.24 -42.27 24.93
CA ALA A 447 -10.40 -41.12 25.17
C ALA A 447 -10.72 -40.02 24.15
N ARG A 448 -11.02 -38.81 24.63
CA ARG A 448 -11.07 -37.61 23.81
C ARG A 448 -9.63 -37.28 23.37
N PRO A 449 -9.35 -37.02 22.08
CA PRO A 449 -8.15 -36.27 21.73
C PRO A 449 -8.30 -34.85 22.31
N SER A 450 -7.24 -34.38 22.97
CA SER A 450 -7.21 -33.11 23.69
C SER A 450 -7.23 -31.94 22.71
N ALA A 451 -8.04 -30.93 23.01
CA ALA A 451 -8.11 -29.64 22.29
C ALA A 451 -6.85 -28.76 22.48
N VAL A 452 -5.69 -29.38 22.69
CA VAL A 452 -4.44 -28.72 23.12
C VAL A 452 -3.55 -28.37 21.91
N GLU A 453 -3.63 -29.11 20.80
CA GLU A 453 -2.72 -28.91 19.65
C GLU A 453 -3.00 -27.62 18.84
N LEU A 454 -4.27 -27.20 18.73
CA LEU A 454 -4.64 -25.93 18.05
C LEU A 454 -4.30 -24.69 18.90
N ALA A 455 -4.24 -24.85 20.23
CA ALA A 455 -3.97 -23.74 21.13
C ALA A 455 -2.49 -23.34 21.12
N VAL A 456 -1.56 -24.30 20.98
CA VAL A 456 -0.11 -24.03 20.98
C VAL A 456 0.32 -23.26 19.73
N GLY A 457 -0.13 -23.66 18.53
CA GLY A 457 0.17 -22.92 17.29
C GLY A 457 -0.39 -21.50 17.27
N ALA A 458 -1.63 -21.31 17.74
CA ALA A 458 -2.25 -19.98 17.82
C ALA A 458 -1.58 -19.08 18.85
N SER A 459 -1.15 -19.64 19.99
CA SER A 459 -0.45 -18.88 21.03
C SER A 459 1.00 -18.57 20.66
N VAL A 460 1.70 -19.42 19.90
CA VAL A 460 3.04 -19.10 19.36
C VAL A 460 2.95 -18.09 18.21
N VAL A 461 2.00 -18.21 17.27
CA VAL A 461 1.79 -17.18 16.23
C VAL A 461 1.37 -15.84 16.85
N ALA A 462 0.53 -15.86 17.89
CA ALA A 462 0.18 -14.67 18.64
C ALA A 462 1.37 -14.13 19.46
N ALA A 463 2.14 -14.97 20.15
CA ALA A 463 3.27 -14.56 20.99
C ALA A 463 4.44 -14.05 20.15
N VAL A 464 4.78 -14.75 19.07
CA VAL A 464 5.73 -14.28 18.05
C VAL A 464 5.15 -13.03 17.42
N GLY A 465 3.89 -13.02 16.96
CA GLY A 465 3.27 -11.84 16.37
C GLY A 465 3.28 -10.59 17.27
N ILE A 466 3.06 -10.79 18.57
CA ILE A 466 3.16 -9.80 19.65
C ILE A 466 4.61 -9.40 19.88
N ALA A 467 5.56 -10.32 19.90
CA ALA A 467 6.96 -10.02 20.19
C ALA A 467 7.71 -9.42 18.98
N ILE A 468 7.34 -9.76 17.73
CA ILE A 468 7.69 -9.01 16.51
C ILE A 468 7.15 -7.57 16.61
N TRP A 469 5.91 -7.42 17.08
CA TRP A 469 5.27 -6.11 17.28
C TRP A 469 5.93 -5.29 18.42
N MET A 470 6.25 -5.92 19.56
CA MET A 470 6.97 -5.29 20.68
C MET A 470 8.42 -4.95 20.33
N TRP A 471 9.08 -5.78 19.52
CA TRP A 471 10.43 -5.53 19.04
C TRP A 471 10.47 -4.37 18.02
N ALA A 472 9.51 -4.31 17.09
CA ALA A 472 9.34 -3.15 16.20
C ALA A 472 9.00 -1.85 16.96
N LYS A 473 8.33 -1.94 18.12
CA LYS A 473 8.03 -0.84 19.04
C LYS A 473 9.29 -0.26 19.70
N GLY A 474 10.31 -1.06 19.97
CA GLY A 474 11.56 -0.64 20.64
C GLY A 474 12.49 0.25 19.80
N ARG A 475 12.24 0.41 18.50
CA ARG A 475 13.08 1.19 17.57
C ARG A 475 12.56 2.60 17.22
N ARG A 476 11.39 3.00 17.73
CA ARG A 476 10.85 4.38 17.54
C ARG A 476 11.14 5.27 18.76
N VAL A 477 12.42 5.33 19.18
CA VAL A 477 12.96 6.38 20.06
C VAL A 477 14.24 6.90 19.44
#